data_AF-A0A2S0UQ45-F1
#
_entry.id   AF-A0A2S0UQ45-F1
#
_cell.length_a   1.000
_cell.length_b   1.000
_cell.length_c   1.000
_cell.angle_alpha   90.00
_cell.angle_beta   90.00
_cell.angle_gamma   90.00
#
_symmetry.space_group_name_H-M   'P 1'
#
loop_
_entity.id
_entity.type
_entity.pdbx_description
1 polymer ?
#
loop_
_entity_poly.entity_id
_entity_poly.type
_entity_poly.pdbx_seq_one_letter_code
_entity_poly.pdbx_strand_id
1 'polypeptide(L)'
;MSDLIAKTAIDRRLADIVGPVIEGLGFELVRIRLMGGRTRILQIMADRPDGGIEVDDCGKISTAVSAVLDVEDPIEDNYVLEVSSPGIDRPLTRLKDFDMWVDYEARIETTELIDGRRRFKGVLQGTEGDEVLIEIDEAGNPLTIGLKFEWLSDAKLILTDELIAEMLRQRKAAGIIDESQFDEIEETEGDEDDEDASDTPETRH
;
A
#
# COMPACT_ATOMS: atom_id res chain seq x y z
N MET A 1 10.48 -18.11 8.82
CA MET A 1 10.64 -17.47 7.51
C MET A 1 9.73 -16.25 7.51
N SER A 2 10.28 -15.07 7.22
CA SER A 2 9.49 -13.84 7.16
C SER A 2 8.65 -13.88 5.87
N ASP A 3 7.34 -13.87 6.01
CA ASP A 3 6.42 -13.78 4.87
C ASP A 3 5.85 -12.35 4.87
N LEU A 4 6.28 -11.56 3.88
CA LEU A 4 5.89 -10.17 3.76
C LEU A 4 4.45 -10.02 3.24
N ILE A 5 3.94 -11.00 2.49
CA ILE A 5 2.54 -11.04 2.05
C ILE A 5 1.65 -11.29 3.26
N ALA A 6 2.03 -12.21 4.16
CA ALA A 6 1.25 -12.68 5.29
C ALA A 6 2.09 -12.86 6.58
N LYS A 7 2.08 -11.86 7.48
CA LYS A 7 2.98 -11.82 8.65
C LYS A 7 2.61 -12.82 9.74
N THR A 8 1.34 -12.95 10.09
CA THR A 8 0.89 -13.81 11.18
C THR A 8 0.50 -15.21 10.71
N ALA A 9 0.34 -16.15 11.65
CA ALA A 9 -0.12 -17.50 11.30
C ALA A 9 -1.54 -17.51 10.70
N ILE A 10 -2.42 -16.63 11.21
CA ILE A 10 -3.76 -16.48 10.66
C ILE A 10 -3.72 -15.82 9.28
N ASP A 11 -2.87 -14.81 9.06
CA ASP A 11 -2.71 -14.21 7.73
C ASP A 11 -2.25 -15.24 6.69
N ARG A 12 -1.32 -16.15 7.06
CA ARG A 12 -0.84 -17.20 6.15
C ARG A 12 -1.94 -18.18 5.80
N ARG A 13 -2.70 -18.65 6.80
CA ARG A 13 -3.86 -19.52 6.56
C ARG A 13 -4.87 -18.84 5.63
N LEU A 14 -5.11 -17.54 5.82
CA LEU A 14 -6.01 -16.78 4.94
C LEU A 14 -5.43 -16.63 3.54
N ALA A 15 -4.13 -16.34 3.40
CA ALA A 15 -3.43 -16.26 2.13
C ALA A 15 -3.53 -17.56 1.33
N ASP A 16 -3.36 -18.72 1.98
CA ASP A 16 -3.47 -20.04 1.35
C ASP A 16 -4.88 -20.30 0.78
N ILE A 17 -5.92 -19.76 1.42
CA ILE A 17 -7.31 -19.89 1.00
C ILE A 17 -7.63 -18.93 -0.15
N VAL A 18 -7.28 -17.65 -0.01
CA VAL A 18 -7.70 -16.60 -0.95
C VAL A 18 -6.76 -16.41 -2.13
N GLY A 19 -5.48 -16.75 -1.97
CA GLY A 19 -4.43 -16.60 -2.98
C GLY A 19 -4.80 -17.28 -4.30
N PRO A 20 -5.15 -18.58 -4.32
CA PRO A 20 -5.55 -19.27 -5.54
C PRO A 20 -6.79 -18.67 -6.22
N VAL A 21 -7.72 -18.10 -5.44
CA VAL A 21 -8.91 -17.43 -5.97
C VAL A 21 -8.53 -16.12 -6.66
N ILE A 22 -7.66 -15.32 -6.04
CA ILE A 22 -7.15 -14.06 -6.59
C ILE A 22 -6.35 -14.32 -7.87
N GLU A 23 -5.47 -15.32 -7.85
CA GLU A 23 -4.68 -15.75 -9.02
C GLU A 23 -5.55 -16.28 -10.16
N GLY A 24 -6.60 -17.05 -9.85
CA GLY A 24 -7.57 -17.54 -10.83
C GLY A 24 -8.35 -16.44 -11.54
N LEU A 25 -8.45 -15.25 -10.93
CA LEU A 25 -9.05 -14.05 -11.52
C LEU A 25 -8.05 -13.21 -12.33
N GLY A 26 -6.77 -13.62 -12.39
CA GLY A 26 -5.71 -12.91 -13.10
C GLY A 26 -5.07 -11.76 -12.31
N PHE A 27 -5.24 -11.74 -10.99
CA PHE A 27 -4.59 -10.79 -10.09
C PHE A 27 -3.56 -11.50 -9.22
N GLU A 28 -2.83 -10.73 -8.44
CA GLU A 28 -1.85 -11.25 -7.51
C GLU A 28 -2.08 -10.69 -6.13
N LEU A 29 -1.94 -11.55 -5.12
CA LEU A 29 -1.99 -11.12 -3.74
C LEU A 29 -0.71 -10.36 -3.38
N VAL A 30 -0.86 -9.06 -3.10
CA VAL A 30 0.25 -8.21 -2.65
C VAL A 30 0.38 -8.29 -1.13
N ARG A 31 -0.72 -8.17 -0.39
CA ARG A 31 -0.68 -8.21 1.08
C ARG A 31 -2.01 -8.68 1.65
N ILE A 32 -1.95 -9.45 2.73
CA ILE A 32 -3.12 -9.77 3.54
C ILE A 32 -2.86 -9.54 5.03
N ARG A 33 -3.78 -8.88 5.72
CA ARG A 33 -3.69 -8.60 7.16
C ARG A 33 -5.05 -8.72 7.82
N LEU A 34 -5.16 -9.55 8.85
CA LEU A 34 -6.26 -9.50 9.81
C LEU A 34 -5.90 -8.57 10.97
N MET A 35 -6.47 -7.36 10.96
CA MET A 35 -6.21 -6.32 11.95
C MET A 35 -7.28 -6.33 13.05
N GLY A 36 -6.82 -6.21 14.30
CA GLY A 36 -7.69 -6.06 15.47
C GLY A 36 -8.12 -4.60 15.70
N GLY A 37 -9.14 -4.40 16.54
CA GLY A 37 -9.70 -3.10 16.87
C GLY A 37 -11.11 -3.24 17.44
N ARG A 38 -11.91 -2.15 17.44
CA ARG A 38 -13.34 -2.23 17.78
C ARG A 38 -14.11 -3.12 16.81
N THR A 39 -13.70 -3.10 15.54
CA THR A 39 -14.18 -3.98 14.47
C THR A 39 -12.94 -4.60 13.83
N ARG A 40 -12.93 -5.92 13.61
CA ARG A 40 -11.84 -6.59 12.91
C ARG A 40 -11.91 -6.26 11.43
N ILE A 41 -10.75 -6.06 10.80
CA ILE A 41 -10.66 -5.78 9.36
C ILE A 41 -9.74 -6.82 8.74
N LEU A 42 -10.27 -7.56 7.76
CA LEU A 42 -9.46 -8.38 6.85
C LEU A 42 -9.14 -7.52 5.64
N GLN A 43 -7.93 -6.97 5.60
CA GLN A 43 -7.44 -6.18 4.48
C GLN A 43 -6.69 -7.07 3.50
N ILE A 44 -7.09 -7.00 2.24
CA ILE A 44 -6.46 -7.66 1.10
C ILE A 44 -6.07 -6.59 0.09
N MET A 45 -4.76 -6.49 -0.17
CA MET A 45 -4.23 -5.72 -1.28
C MET A 45 -3.93 -6.67 -2.42
N ALA A 46 -4.49 -6.39 -3.58
CA ALA A 46 -4.24 -7.12 -4.80
C ALA A 46 -3.76 -6.18 -5.90
N ASP A 47 -3.11 -6.74 -6.90
CA ASP A 47 -2.69 -5.97 -8.07
C ASP A 47 -2.68 -6.85 -9.31
N ARG A 48 -2.60 -6.26 -10.50
CA ARG A 48 -2.28 -7.01 -11.72
C ARG A 48 -0.77 -7.29 -11.78
N PRO A 49 -0.35 -8.33 -12.52
CA PRO A 49 1.08 -8.59 -12.74
C PRO A 49 1.85 -7.41 -13.34
N ASP A 50 1.20 -6.62 -14.19
CA ASP A 50 1.69 -5.40 -14.82
C ASP A 50 1.37 -4.11 -14.05
N GLY A 51 0.64 -4.23 -12.94
CA GLY A 51 0.27 -3.13 -12.05
C GLY A 51 -1.02 -2.42 -12.42
N GLY A 52 -1.66 -1.86 -11.39
CA GLY A 52 -2.93 -1.16 -11.49
C GLY A 52 -4.13 -2.11 -11.39
N ILE A 53 -5.08 -1.78 -10.51
CA ILE A 53 -6.42 -2.35 -10.50
C ILE A 53 -7.44 -1.23 -10.35
N GLU A 54 -8.61 -1.42 -10.96
CA GLU A 54 -9.73 -0.50 -10.85
C GLU A 54 -10.71 -0.92 -9.74
N VAL A 55 -11.64 -0.03 -9.40
CA VAL A 55 -12.63 -0.28 -8.34
C VAL A 55 -13.47 -1.53 -8.65
N ASP A 56 -13.83 -1.74 -9.92
CA ASP A 56 -14.59 -2.92 -10.35
C ASP A 56 -13.81 -4.22 -10.16
N ASP A 57 -12.49 -4.19 -10.31
CA ASP A 57 -11.63 -5.34 -10.07
C ASP A 57 -11.56 -5.68 -8.57
N CYS A 58 -11.45 -4.66 -7.70
CA CYS A 58 -11.59 -4.85 -6.26
C CYS A 58 -12.95 -5.50 -5.91
N GLY A 59 -14.03 -5.09 -6.59
CA GLY A 59 -15.37 -5.67 -6.41
C GLY A 59 -15.46 -7.15 -6.81
N LYS A 60 -14.85 -7.53 -7.93
CA LYS A 60 -14.76 -8.94 -8.38
C LYS A 60 -14.00 -9.80 -7.37
N ILE A 61 -12.83 -9.31 -6.93
CA ILE A 61 -12.00 -10.00 -5.95
C ILE A 61 -12.78 -10.14 -4.63
N SER A 62 -13.38 -9.07 -4.14
CA SER A 62 -14.17 -9.07 -2.90
C SER A 62 -15.30 -10.10 -2.94
N THR A 63 -16.05 -10.16 -4.04
CA THR A 63 -17.15 -11.12 -4.21
C THR A 63 -16.65 -12.57 -4.20
N ALA A 64 -15.59 -12.87 -4.96
CA ALA A 64 -15.04 -14.23 -5.03
C ALA A 64 -14.39 -14.68 -3.72
N VAL A 65 -13.65 -13.77 -3.07
CA VAL A 65 -13.02 -14.03 -1.77
C VAL A 65 -14.06 -14.22 -0.67
N SER A 66 -15.11 -13.40 -0.64
CA SER A 66 -16.20 -13.57 0.33
C SER A 66 -16.82 -14.97 0.21
N ALA A 67 -17.11 -15.42 -1.02
CA ALA A 67 -17.73 -16.73 -1.24
C ALA A 67 -16.86 -17.90 -0.75
N VAL A 68 -15.53 -17.85 -0.91
CA VAL A 68 -14.64 -18.91 -0.39
C VAL A 68 -14.49 -18.82 1.13
N LEU A 69 -14.42 -17.61 1.70
CA LEU A 69 -14.32 -17.42 3.14
C LEU A 69 -15.61 -17.85 3.86
N ASP A 70 -16.78 -17.71 3.25
CA ASP A 70 -18.05 -18.21 3.78
C ASP A 70 -18.10 -19.75 3.85
N VAL A 71 -17.36 -20.44 2.98
CA VAL A 71 -17.30 -21.91 2.94
C VAL A 71 -16.23 -22.45 3.90
N GLU A 72 -15.03 -21.88 3.87
CA GLU A 72 -13.89 -22.31 4.70
C GLU A 72 -13.98 -21.81 6.15
N ASP A 73 -14.74 -20.73 6.39
CA ASP A 73 -14.98 -20.04 7.66
C ASP A 73 -13.77 -20.00 8.63
N PRO A 74 -12.62 -19.43 8.20
CA PRO A 74 -11.39 -19.49 8.99
C PRO A 74 -11.34 -18.49 10.16
N ILE A 75 -12.30 -17.56 10.26
CA ILE A 75 -12.32 -16.46 11.24
C ILE A 75 -13.61 -16.54 12.06
N GLU A 76 -13.49 -16.90 13.35
CA GLU A 76 -14.67 -17.08 14.23
C GLU A 76 -15.42 -15.79 14.58
N ASP A 77 -14.73 -14.64 14.52
CA ASP A 77 -15.29 -13.34 14.90
C ASP A 77 -15.74 -12.52 13.69
N ASN A 78 -16.75 -11.69 13.86
CA ASN A 78 -17.18 -10.73 12.83
C ASN A 78 -16.02 -9.82 12.39
N TYR A 79 -15.92 -9.60 11.08
CA TYR A 79 -14.92 -8.74 10.47
C TYR A 79 -15.52 -7.99 9.27
N VAL A 80 -14.82 -6.95 8.84
CA VAL A 80 -15.06 -6.23 7.58
C VAL A 80 -14.01 -6.70 6.58
N LEU A 81 -14.44 -7.14 5.40
CA LEU A 81 -13.56 -7.43 4.27
C LEU A 81 -13.25 -6.12 3.53
N GLU A 82 -11.98 -5.77 3.43
CA GLU A 82 -11.50 -4.62 2.65
C GLU A 82 -10.59 -5.14 1.53
N VAL A 83 -10.97 -4.87 0.28
CA VAL A 83 -10.16 -5.19 -0.89
C VAL A 83 -9.75 -3.91 -1.59
N SER A 84 -8.46 -3.71 -1.81
CA SER A 84 -7.91 -2.50 -2.40
C SER A 84 -6.69 -2.77 -3.28
N SER A 85 -6.31 -1.77 -4.07
CA SER A 85 -4.98 -1.73 -4.67
C SER A 85 -3.96 -1.29 -3.61
N PRO A 86 -2.68 -1.63 -3.75
CA PRO A 86 -1.63 -1.13 -2.84
C PRO A 86 -1.43 0.39 -2.92
N GLY A 87 -1.86 1.05 -4.00
CA GLY A 87 -1.74 2.50 -4.18
C GLY A 87 -0.29 3.02 -4.15
N ILE A 88 -0.12 4.26 -3.68
CA ILE A 88 1.18 4.97 -3.62
C ILE A 88 2.01 4.63 -2.38
N ASP A 89 1.38 4.26 -1.25
CA ASP A 89 2.07 3.71 -0.05
C ASP A 89 2.30 2.20 -0.23
N ARG A 90 2.86 1.84 -1.38
CA ARG A 90 2.92 0.47 -1.88
C ARG A 90 3.82 -0.40 -0.99
N PRO A 91 3.31 -1.47 -0.37
CA PRO A 91 4.16 -2.47 0.27
C PRO A 91 4.90 -3.29 -0.80
N LEU A 92 6.17 -3.60 -0.53
CA LEU A 92 7.03 -4.43 -1.36
C LEU A 92 7.13 -5.79 -0.67
N THR A 93 6.41 -6.78 -1.16
CA THR A 93 6.21 -8.05 -0.44
C THR A 93 6.73 -9.27 -1.20
N ARG A 94 7.14 -9.09 -2.45
CA ARG A 94 7.65 -10.13 -3.34
C ARG A 94 8.94 -9.65 -3.98
N LEU A 95 9.87 -10.55 -4.27
CA LEU A 95 11.16 -10.20 -4.91
C LEU A 95 10.98 -9.34 -6.16
N LYS A 96 10.04 -9.73 -7.04
CA LYS A 96 9.74 -8.98 -8.26
C LYS A 96 9.26 -7.55 -8.02
N ASP A 97 8.69 -7.25 -6.85
CA ASP A 97 8.29 -5.87 -6.54
C ASP A 97 9.55 -4.98 -6.48
N PHE A 98 10.68 -5.49 -6.00
CA PHE A 98 11.92 -4.72 -5.94
C PHE A 98 12.53 -4.47 -7.33
N ASP A 99 12.31 -5.38 -8.28
CA ASP A 99 12.72 -5.19 -9.68
C ASP A 99 11.78 -4.23 -10.43
N MET A 100 10.47 -4.28 -10.15
CA MET A 100 9.48 -3.41 -10.78
C MET A 100 9.63 -1.94 -10.37
N TRP A 101 10.15 -1.70 -9.17
CA TRP A 101 10.24 -0.36 -8.58
C TRP A 101 11.70 0.10 -8.42
N VAL A 102 12.60 -0.38 -9.27
CA VAL A 102 13.96 0.17 -9.41
C VAL A 102 13.90 1.68 -9.61
N ASP A 103 14.93 2.38 -9.11
CA ASP A 103 15.07 3.84 -9.13
C ASP A 103 14.10 4.62 -8.23
N TYR A 104 13.16 3.95 -7.54
CA TYR A 104 12.33 4.59 -6.53
C TYR A 104 12.89 4.47 -5.11
N GLU A 105 12.62 5.49 -4.30
CA GLU A 105 13.00 5.50 -2.89
C GLU A 105 12.10 4.53 -2.09
N ALA A 106 12.72 3.67 -1.29
CA ALA A 106 12.05 2.71 -0.45
C ALA A 106 12.57 2.75 0.99
N ARG A 107 11.73 2.27 1.92
CA ARG A 107 12.12 1.92 3.28
C ARG A 107 12.08 0.42 3.42
N ILE A 108 13.16 -0.16 3.90
CA ILE A 108 13.28 -1.58 4.23
C ILE A 108 13.58 -1.72 5.72
N GLU A 109 12.81 -2.55 6.42
CA GLU A 109 13.08 -2.96 7.78
C GLU A 109 13.49 -4.43 7.81
N THR A 110 14.45 -4.76 8.65
CA THR A 110 14.98 -6.11 8.84
C THR A 110 14.72 -6.60 10.25
N THR A 111 14.54 -7.92 10.37
CA THR A 111 14.35 -8.61 11.65
C THR A 111 15.65 -8.60 12.48
N GLU A 112 16.79 -8.82 11.81
CA GLU A 112 18.11 -8.86 12.42
C GLU A 112 18.82 -7.51 12.35
N LEU A 113 19.84 -7.33 13.19
CA LEU A 113 20.67 -6.12 13.18
C LEU A 113 21.77 -6.29 12.14
N ILE A 114 21.81 -5.40 11.16
CA ILE A 114 22.82 -5.39 10.08
C ILE A 114 23.59 -4.08 10.23
N ASP A 115 24.90 -4.19 10.49
CA ASP A 115 25.79 -3.06 10.73
C ASP A 115 25.24 -2.03 11.73
N GLY A 116 24.66 -2.53 12.82
CA GLY A 116 24.15 -1.69 13.91
C GLY A 116 22.79 -1.04 13.67
N ARG A 117 22.12 -1.32 12.55
CA ARG A 117 20.78 -0.79 12.22
C ARG A 117 19.83 -1.88 11.71
N ARG A 118 18.54 -1.57 11.74
CA ARG A 118 17.46 -2.43 11.21
C ARG A 118 16.66 -1.77 10.09
N ARG A 119 16.83 -0.46 9.91
CA ARG A 119 16.06 0.37 9.00
C ARG A 119 17.00 0.93 7.94
N PHE A 120 16.62 0.70 6.70
CA PHE A 120 17.33 1.15 5.52
C PHE A 120 16.38 2.03 4.73
N LYS A 121 16.87 3.18 4.31
CA LYS A 121 16.14 4.12 3.48
C LYS A 121 17.07 4.50 2.33
N GLY A 122 16.60 4.35 1.11
CA GLY A 122 17.45 4.48 -0.07
C GLY A 122 16.71 4.16 -1.36
N VAL A 123 17.44 4.20 -2.47
CA VAL A 123 16.91 3.95 -3.82
C VAL A 123 17.04 2.46 -4.16
N LEU A 124 15.98 1.85 -4.67
CA LEU A 124 16.00 0.45 -5.08
C LEU A 124 16.88 0.26 -6.31
N GLN A 125 17.73 -0.77 -6.28
CA GLN A 125 18.62 -1.14 -7.39
C GLN A 125 18.28 -2.54 -7.95
N GLY A 126 17.11 -3.07 -7.59
CA GLY A 126 16.59 -4.36 -8.06
C GLY A 126 16.98 -5.51 -7.15
N THR A 127 17.10 -6.71 -7.71
CA THR A 127 17.48 -7.92 -6.99
C THR A 127 18.65 -8.66 -7.62
N GLU A 128 19.44 -9.35 -6.79
CA GLU A 128 20.46 -10.31 -7.22
C GLU A 128 20.27 -11.61 -6.46
N GLY A 129 19.77 -12.65 -7.12
CA GLY A 129 19.48 -13.93 -6.47
C GLY A 129 18.36 -13.81 -5.44
N ASP A 130 18.67 -14.02 -4.17
CA ASP A 130 17.76 -13.86 -3.03
C ASP A 130 17.98 -12.54 -2.27
N GLU A 131 18.81 -11.63 -2.80
CA GLU A 131 19.11 -10.34 -2.19
C GLU A 131 18.36 -9.19 -2.88
N VAL A 132 17.86 -8.27 -2.07
CA VAL A 132 17.33 -6.97 -2.49
C VAL A 132 18.47 -5.95 -2.42
N LEU A 133 18.70 -5.24 -3.52
CA LEU A 133 19.73 -4.20 -3.61
C LEU A 133 19.12 -2.83 -3.31
N ILE A 134 19.73 -2.10 -2.36
CA ILE A 134 19.32 -0.73 -2.02
C ILE A 134 20.54 0.17 -1.93
N GLU A 135 20.51 1.29 -2.64
CA GLU A 135 21.51 2.36 -2.55
C GLU A 135 21.13 3.32 -1.42
N ILE A 136 22.02 3.45 -0.44
CA ILE A 136 21.85 4.29 0.73
C ILE A 136 22.93 5.37 0.77
N ASP A 137 22.62 6.52 1.38
CA ASP A 137 23.64 7.52 1.69
C ASP A 137 24.36 7.14 2.98
N GLU A 138 25.68 6.95 2.88
CA GLU A 138 26.55 6.77 4.04
C GLU A 138 27.56 7.91 4.12
N ALA A 139 27.25 8.89 4.97
CA ALA A 139 28.08 10.07 5.22
C ALA A 139 28.41 10.86 3.93
N GLY A 140 27.42 11.01 3.04
CA GLY A 140 27.57 11.74 1.78
C GLY A 140 28.16 10.92 0.62
N ASN A 141 28.33 9.61 0.79
CA ASN A 141 28.73 8.71 -0.29
C ASN A 141 27.62 7.69 -0.57
N PRO A 142 27.19 7.52 -1.82
CA PRO A 142 26.24 6.48 -2.17
C PRO A 142 26.91 5.10 -2.03
N LEU A 143 26.22 4.18 -1.36
CA LEU A 143 26.63 2.80 -1.17
C LEU A 143 25.46 1.86 -1.48
N THR A 144 25.64 0.95 -2.41
CA THR A 144 24.68 -0.14 -2.65
C THR A 144 24.99 -1.31 -1.72
N ILE A 145 23.97 -1.76 -1.00
CA ILE A 145 24.05 -2.94 -0.13
C ILE A 145 23.04 -4.00 -0.58
N GLY A 146 23.40 -5.27 -0.40
CA GLY A 146 22.50 -6.42 -0.56
C GLY A 146 21.90 -6.82 0.77
N LEU A 147 20.57 -6.97 0.81
CA LEU A 147 19.83 -7.47 1.96
C LEU A 147 19.10 -8.74 1.54
N LYS A 148 19.37 -9.88 2.21
CA LYS A 148 18.62 -11.10 1.91
C LYS A 148 17.14 -10.87 2.14
N PHE A 149 16.34 -11.28 1.17
CA PHE A 149 14.88 -11.13 1.22
C PHE A 149 14.27 -11.75 2.48
N GLU A 150 14.80 -12.88 2.95
CA GLU A 150 14.34 -13.54 4.18
C GLU A 150 14.57 -12.72 5.47
N TRP A 151 15.50 -11.77 5.46
CA TRP A 151 15.77 -10.90 6.61
C TRP A 151 14.74 -9.80 6.77
N LEU A 152 14.04 -9.44 5.69
CA LEU A 152 13.10 -8.33 5.67
C LEU A 152 11.89 -8.62 6.58
N SER A 153 11.59 -7.68 7.47
CA SER A 153 10.37 -7.67 8.27
C SER A 153 9.29 -6.77 7.70
N ASP A 154 9.68 -5.76 6.91
CA ASP A 154 8.79 -4.82 6.26
C ASP A 154 9.53 -4.15 5.09
N ALA A 155 8.81 -3.82 4.02
CA ALA A 155 9.35 -2.99 2.96
C ALA A 155 8.21 -2.26 2.26
N LYS A 156 8.44 -0.99 1.91
CA LYS A 156 7.49 -0.17 1.17
C LYS A 156 8.15 0.99 0.45
N LEU A 157 7.51 1.48 -0.60
CA LEU A 157 7.91 2.73 -1.24
C LEU A 157 7.76 3.91 -0.28
N ILE A 158 8.63 4.90 -0.44
CA ILE A 158 8.50 6.18 0.22
C ILE A 158 7.76 7.11 -0.71
N LEU A 159 6.75 7.79 -0.16
CA LEU A 159 5.98 8.77 -0.88
C LEU A 159 6.83 10.03 -1.13
N THR A 160 7.46 10.09 -2.29
CA THR A 160 8.21 11.26 -2.79
C THR A 160 7.39 12.01 -3.84
N ASP A 161 7.71 13.30 -4.06
CA ASP A 161 7.06 14.12 -5.09
C ASP A 161 7.23 13.51 -6.48
N GLU A 162 8.40 12.91 -6.75
CA GLU A 162 8.70 12.20 -7.99
C GLU A 162 7.79 10.98 -8.18
N LEU A 163 7.60 10.17 -7.13
CA LEU A 163 6.70 9.03 -7.16
C LEU A 163 5.25 9.47 -7.40
N ILE A 164 4.80 10.53 -6.71
CA ILE A 164 3.45 11.09 -6.90
C ILE A 164 3.26 11.54 -8.35
N ALA A 165 4.20 12.32 -8.89
CA ALA A 165 4.13 12.83 -10.25
C ALA A 165 4.08 11.71 -11.27
N GLU A 166 4.90 10.67 -11.10
CA GLU A 166 4.93 9.53 -12.01
C GLU A 166 3.65 8.69 -11.95
N MET A 167 3.11 8.44 -10.76
CA MET A 167 1.83 7.74 -10.60
C MET A 167 0.67 8.49 -11.26
N LEU A 168 0.63 9.82 -11.14
CA LEU A 168 -0.36 10.64 -11.81
C LEU A 168 -0.20 10.60 -13.34
N ARG A 169 1.04 10.64 -13.85
CA ARG A 169 1.33 10.49 -15.28
C ARG A 169 0.86 9.15 -15.83
N GLN A 170 1.16 8.05 -15.14
CA GLN A 170 0.77 6.71 -15.56
C GLN A 170 -0.75 6.54 -15.59
N ARG A 171 -1.46 7.03 -14.57
CA ARG A 171 -2.94 7.01 -14.55
C ARG A 171 -3.56 7.81 -15.69
N LYS A 172 -2.99 8.98 -16.02
CA LYS A 172 -3.41 9.78 -17.17
C LYS A 172 -3.16 9.06 -18.49
N ALA A 173 -1.98 8.45 -18.64
CA ALA A 173 -1.62 7.69 -19.85
C ALA A 173 -2.50 6.44 -20.05
N ALA A 174 -2.92 5.80 -18.96
CA ALA A 174 -3.85 4.67 -18.98
C ALA A 174 -5.31 5.06 -19.27
N GLY A 175 -5.62 6.37 -19.39
CA GLY A 175 -6.99 6.86 -19.63
C GLY A 175 -7.92 6.73 -18.44
N ILE A 176 -7.39 6.46 -17.24
CA ILE A 176 -8.16 6.29 -15.99
C ILE A 176 -8.66 7.64 -15.45
N ILE A 177 -7.95 8.73 -15.78
CA ILE A 177 -8.33 10.10 -15.41
C ILE A 177 -8.87 10.79 -16.66
N ASP A 178 -10.19 10.90 -16.75
CA ASP A 178 -10.87 11.72 -17.76
C ASP A 178 -11.13 13.11 -17.17
N GLU A 179 -10.30 14.10 -17.55
CA GLU A 179 -10.43 15.51 -17.13
C GLU A 179 -11.80 16.11 -17.48
N SER A 180 -12.56 15.52 -18.43
CA SER A 180 -13.90 15.99 -18.78
C SER A 180 -14.99 15.57 -17.78
N GLN A 181 -14.66 14.69 -16.83
CA GLN A 181 -15.57 14.24 -15.77
C GLN A 181 -15.34 14.95 -14.43
N PHE A 182 -14.37 15.85 -14.36
CA PHE A 182 -14.11 16.67 -13.19
C PHE A 182 -14.76 18.04 -13.38
N ASP A 183 -15.50 18.48 -12.37
CA ASP A 183 -16.04 19.84 -12.32
C ASP A 183 -14.89 20.85 -12.16
N GLU A 184 -15.07 22.04 -12.72
CA GLU A 184 -14.13 23.16 -12.59
C GLU A 184 -14.00 23.54 -11.10
N ILE A 185 -12.77 23.66 -10.61
CA ILE A 185 -12.52 24.01 -9.21
C ILE A 185 -12.91 25.48 -9.02
N GLU A 186 -14.05 25.75 -8.40
CA GLU A 186 -14.41 27.08 -7.93
C GLU A 186 -13.61 27.40 -6.66
N GLU A 187 -12.60 28.27 -6.79
CA GLU A 187 -11.98 28.92 -5.63
C GLU A 187 -12.98 29.91 -5.04
N THR A 188 -13.60 29.55 -3.91
CA THR A 188 -14.28 30.55 -3.09
C THR A 188 -13.19 31.33 -2.34
N GLU A 189 -12.97 32.59 -2.73
CA GLU A 189 -12.27 33.56 -1.90
C GLU A 189 -13.07 33.67 -0.58
N GLY A 190 -12.53 33.10 0.49
CA GLY A 190 -13.04 33.37 1.83
C GLY A 190 -12.73 34.82 2.14
N ASP A 191 -13.75 35.68 2.10
CA ASP A 191 -13.65 37.03 2.64
C ASP A 191 -13.27 36.93 4.12
N GLU A 192 -11.99 37.15 4.41
CA GLU A 192 -11.50 37.51 5.74
C GLU A 192 -11.96 38.93 6.07
N ASP A 193 -13.23 39.09 6.42
CA ASP A 193 -13.71 40.31 7.09
C ASP A 193 -13.68 40.08 8.61
N ASP A 194 -12.50 40.33 9.20
CA ASP A 194 -12.38 40.82 10.57
C ASP A 194 -13.02 42.24 10.63
N GLU A 195 -14.29 42.34 11.04
CA GLU A 195 -14.82 43.58 11.61
C GLU A 195 -15.37 43.35 13.02
N ASP A 196 -14.58 43.80 13.97
CA ASP A 196 -14.97 44.06 15.35
C ASP A 196 -16.12 45.09 15.38
N ALA A 197 -17.35 44.66 15.65
CA ALA A 197 -18.40 45.55 16.14
C ALA A 197 -19.32 44.85 17.14
N SER A 198 -19.12 45.22 18.40
CA SER A 198 -20.02 44.96 19.52
C SER A 198 -21.44 45.43 19.21
N ASP A 199 -22.42 44.53 19.28
CA ASP A 199 -23.74 44.91 19.80
C ASP A 199 -24.45 43.69 20.40
N THR A 200 -24.77 43.79 21.69
CA THR A 200 -25.55 42.79 22.42
C THR A 200 -26.98 43.32 22.52
N PRO A 201 -28.03 42.62 22.08
CA PRO A 201 -29.38 42.91 22.53
C PRO A 201 -29.78 42.00 23.68
N GLU A 202 -30.24 42.63 24.75
CA GLU A 202 -30.73 42.05 26.00
C GLU A 202 -31.83 41.02 25.81
N THR A 203 -31.77 39.95 26.61
CA THR A 203 -32.92 39.09 26.93
C THR A 203 -33.94 39.82 27.82
N ARG A 204 -35.15 40.06 27.30
CA ARG A 204 -36.45 40.13 28.03
C ARG A 204 -37.53 39.70 27.01
N HIS A 205 -38.50 38.83 27.31
CA HIS A 205 -39.27 38.67 28.55
C HIS A 205 -39.83 37.24 28.67
#